data_AF-A0A916QT59-F1
#
_entry.id   AF-A0A916QT59-F1
#
_cell.length_a   1.000
_cell.length_b   1.000
_cell.length_c   1.000
_cell.angle_alpha   90.00
_cell.angle_beta   90.00
_cell.angle_gamma   90.00
#
_symmetry.space_group_name_H-M   'P 1'
#
loop_
_entity.id
_entity.type
_entity.pdbx_description
1 polymer ?
#
loop_
_entity_poly.entity_id
_entity_poly.type
_entity_poly.pdbx_seq_one_letter_code
_entity_poly.pdbx_strand_id
1 'polypeptide(L)' 'MYSCQQVLVSKNPELIAILTFLCEQSHKLTNMGIYYGRQLFFKSYKTLGKFDAGISLQKEQSL' A
#
# COMPACT_ATOMS: atom_id res chain seq x y z
N MET A 1 -11.66 0.06 6.24
CA MET A 1 -13.12 0.31 6.08
C MET A 1 -13.39 0.42 4.59
N TYR A 2 -14.26 -0.44 4.05
CA TYR A 2 -14.59 -0.47 2.63
C TYR A 2 -15.39 0.78 2.25
N SER A 3 -14.91 1.61 1.31
CA SER A 3 -15.65 2.78 0.79
C SER A 3 -16.74 2.37 -0.22
N CYS A 4 -17.37 1.21 -0.02
CA CYS A 4 -18.38 0.64 -0.90
C CYS A 4 -19.75 0.76 -0.22
N GLN A 5 -20.82 0.91 -1.01
CA GLN A 5 -22.18 0.86 -0.48
C GLN A 5 -22.48 -0.53 0.11
N GLN A 6 -22.45 -0.63 1.44
CA GLN A 6 -22.55 -1.90 2.17
C GLN A 6 -23.82 -2.70 1.83
N VAL A 7 -24.92 -2.01 1.52
CA VAL A 7 -26.22 -2.59 1.12
C VAL A 7 -26.16 -3.38 -0.20
N LEU A 8 -25.24 -3.03 -1.11
CA LEU A 8 -25.06 -3.75 -2.37
C LEU A 8 -24.04 -4.89 -2.23
N VAL A 9 -23.03 -4.69 -1.39
CA VAL A 9 -21.97 -5.68 -1.14
C VAL A 9 -22.48 -6.90 -0.38
N SER A 10 -23.42 -6.73 0.56
CA SER A 10 -23.92 -7.84 1.39
C SER A 10 -24.70 -8.91 0.64
N LYS A 11 -25.03 -8.69 -0.63
CA LYS A 11 -25.86 -9.60 -1.44
C LYS A 11 -25.05 -10.65 -2.22
N ASN A 12 -23.73 -10.50 -2.32
CA ASN A 12 -22.87 -11.43 -3.04
C ASN A 12 -21.65 -11.82 -2.18
N PRO A 13 -21.58 -13.08 -1.69
CA PRO A 13 -20.48 -13.54 -0.83
C PRO A 13 -19.12 -13.58 -1.55
N GLU A 14 -19.10 -13.83 -2.86
CA GLU A 14 -17.87 -13.82 -3.66
C GLU A 14 -17.31 -12.39 -3.77
N LEU A 15 -18.19 -11.41 -3.99
CA LEU A 15 -17.81 -10.00 -4.01
C LEU A 15 -17.22 -9.55 -2.66
N ILE A 16 -17.80 -10.01 -1.55
CA ILE A 16 -17.26 -9.74 -0.20
C ILE A 16 -15.85 -10.32 -0.04
N ALA A 17 -15.62 -11.56 -0.49
CA ALA A 17 -14.31 -12.20 -0.41
C ALA A 17 -13.25 -11.44 -1.21
N ILE A 18 -13.58 -11.01 -2.44
CA ILE A 18 -12.68 -10.23 -3.29
C ILE A 18 -12.36 -8.87 -2.67
N LEU A 19 -13.38 -8.15 -2.19
CA LEU A 19 -13.19 -6.84 -1.54
C LEU A 19 -12.34 -6.97 -0.28
N THR A 20 -12.60 -8.01 0.53
CA THR A 20 -11.82 -8.29 1.74
C THR A 20 -10.35 -8.52 1.41
N PHE A 21 -10.09 -9.38 0.44
CA PHE A 21 -8.73 -9.61 -0.05
C PHE A 21 -8.07 -8.31 -0.53
N LEU A 22 -8.74 -7.53 -1.37
CA LEU A 22 -8.20 -6.27 -1.90
C LEU A 22 -7.85 -5.27 -0.79
N CYS A 23 -8.73 -5.09 0.19
CA CYS A 23 -8.45 -4.18 1.30
C CYS A 23 -7.32 -4.68 2.19
N GLU A 24 -7.24 -5.99 2.46
CA GLU A 24 -6.12 -6.56 3.22
C GLU A 24 -4.78 -6.35 2.49
N GLN A 25 -4.73 -6.63 1.19
CA GLN A 25 -3.50 -6.44 0.40
C GLN A 25 -3.13 -4.96 0.29
N SER A 26 -4.09 -4.08 0.05
CA SER A 26 -3.88 -2.63 0.01
C SER A 26 -3.35 -2.10 1.34
N HIS A 27 -3.88 -2.59 2.46
CA HIS A 27 -3.43 -2.19 3.79
C HIS A 27 -1.99 -2.68 4.08
N LYS A 28 -1.68 -3.94 3.73
CA LYS A 28 -0.32 -4.48 3.83
C LYS A 28 0.67 -3.64 3.02
N LEU A 29 0.35 -3.35 1.75
CA LEU A 29 1.19 -2.56 0.87
C LEU A 29 1.41 -1.13 1.41
N THR A 30 0.34 -0.49 1.90
CA THR A 30 0.42 0.86 2.48
C THR A 30 1.35 0.87 3.70
N ASN A 31 1.19 -0.10 4.60
CA ASN A 31 2.05 -0.21 5.78
C ASN A 31 3.51 -0.42 5.37
N MET A 32 3.78 -1.34 4.43
CA MET A 32 5.14 -1.58 3.93
C MET A 32 5.74 -0.33 3.29
N GLY A 33 4.99 0.39 2.47
CA GLY A 33 5.43 1.65 1.85
C GLY A 33 5.77 2.72 2.89
N ILE A 34 4.96 2.87 3.94
CA ILE A 34 5.23 3.82 5.04
C ILE A 34 6.49 3.42 5.80
N TYR A 35 6.65 2.14 6.15
CA TYR A 35 7.85 1.67 6.87
C TYR A 35 9.11 1.88 6.05
N TYR A 36 9.07 1.50 4.77
CA TYR A 36 10.18 1.72 3.85
C TYR A 36 10.51 3.21 3.69
N GLY A 37 9.49 4.05 3.54
CA GLY A 37 9.69 5.50 3.44
C GLY A 37 10.34 6.11 4.68
N ARG A 38 9.99 5.61 5.88
CA ARG A 38 10.65 6.00 7.14
C ARG A 38 12.09 5.53 7.19
N GLN A 39 12.38 4.30 6.80
CA GLN A 39 13.76 3.78 6.76
C GLN A 39 14.64 4.62 5.85
N LEU A 40 14.15 4.96 4.65
CA LEU A 40 14.85 5.85 3.73
C LEU A 40 15.03 7.26 4.30
N PHE A 41 14.00 7.83 4.93
CA PHE A 41 14.11 9.13 5.60
C PHE A 41 15.20 9.12 6.67
N PHE A 42 15.24 8.12 7.55
CA PHE A 42 16.26 8.05 8.59
C PHE A 42 17.67 7.75 8.05
N LYS A 43 17.77 7.01 6.94
CA LYS A 43 19.06 6.70 6.27
C LYS A 43 19.64 7.90 5.52
N SER A 44 18.77 8.74 4.92
CA SER A 44 19.19 9.80 3.99
C SER A 44 18.87 11.22 4.46
N TYR A 45 18.11 11.38 5.54
CA TYR A 45 17.52 12.64 6.01
C TYR A 45 16.73 13.40 4.94
N LYS A 46 16.22 12.70 3.92
CA LYS A 46 15.41 13.26 2.83
C LYS A 46 13.99 12.76 2.90
N THR A 47 13.04 13.70 2.83
CA THR A 47 11.62 13.39 2.70
C THR A 47 11.35 12.87 1.30
N LEU A 48 10.67 11.72 1.19
CA LEU A 48 10.29 11.17 -0.10
C LEU A 48 9.06 11.89 -0.65
N GLY A 49 9.17 12.40 -1.87
CA GLY A 49 8.04 12.84 -2.67
C GLY A 49 7.23 11.66 -3.21
N LYS A 50 6.04 11.95 -3.76
CA LYS A 50 5.08 10.94 -4.25
C LYS A 50 5.64 9.96 -5.29
N PHE A 51 6.72 10.33 -5.99
CA PHE A 51 7.35 9.53 -7.06
C PHE A 51 8.77 9.05 -6.73
N ASP A 52 9.32 9.43 -5.57
CA ASP A 52 10.72 9.12 -5.24
C ASP A 52 10.95 7.65 -4.85
N ALA A 53 9.89 6.96 -4.43
CA ALA A 53 9.96 5.56 -4.01
C ALA A 53 10.35 4.60 -5.15
N GLY A 54 9.87 4.84 -6.39
CA GLY A 54 10.19 3.98 -7.53
C GLY A 54 11.66 4.08 -7.97
N ILE A 55 12.22 5.29 -7.90
CA ILE A 55 13.61 5.57 -8.31
C ILE A 55 14.62 5.02 -7.28
N SER A 56 14.26 5.05 -5.99
CA SER A 56 15.13 4.54 -4.92
C SER A 56 15.15 3.01 -4.85
N LEU A 57 14.01 2.34 -5.08
CA LEU A 57 13.94 0.87 -5.18
C LEU A 57 14.78 0.31 -6.35
N GLN A 58 14.77 0.98 -7.51
CA GLN A 58 15.60 0.56 -8.65
C GLN A 58 17.10 0.68 -8.37
N LYS A 59 17.52 1.69 -7.59
CA LYS A 59 18.92 1.86 -7.19
C LYS A 59 19.40 0.82 -6.17
N GLU A 60 18.52 0.36 -5.29
CA GLU A 60 18.86 -0.63 -4.26
C GLU A 60 18.84 -2.07 -4.81
N GLN A 61 18.15 -2.33 -5.93
CA GLN A 61 18.17 -3.63 -6.65
C GLN A 61 19.34 -3.78 -7.64
N SER A 62 20.05 -2.69 -7.96
CA SER A 62 21.21 -2.70 -8.88
C SER A 62 22.57 -2.88 -8.18
N LEU A 63 22.56 -3.14 -6.88
CA LEU A 63 23.73 -3.36 -6.02
C LEU A 63 23.70 -4.80 -5.49
#